data_AF-A0AAI8BUX2-F1
#
_entry.id   AF-A0AAI8BUX2-F1
#
_cell.length_a   1.000
_cell.length_b   1.000
_cell.length_c   1.000
_cell.angle_alpha   90.00
_cell.angle_beta   90.00
_cell.angle_gamma   90.00
#
_symmetry.space_group_name_H-M   'P 1'
#
loop_
_entity.id
_entity.type
_entity.pdbx_description
1 polymer ?
#
loop_
_entity_poly.entity_id
_entity_poly.type
_entity_poly.pdbx_seq_one_letter_code
_entity_poly.pdbx_strand_id
1 'polypeptide(L)' 'MKKTIYFTGVNHQMSQLEKAIQTATVKRDSWIAENEAQIGKVDNEDIKITPWNGNNAYVMVTIQFTYYPK' A
#
# COMPACT_ATOMS: atom_id res chain seq x y z
N MET A 1 5.68 -20.74 -0.37
CA MET A 1 5.16 -19.94 -1.50
C MET A 1 5.10 -18.48 -1.06
N LYS A 2 5.36 -17.52 -1.96
CA LYS A 2 5.27 -16.10 -1.60
C LYS A 2 3.81 -15.66 -1.42
N LYS A 3 3.58 -14.70 -0.52
CA LYS A 3 2.29 -14.06 -0.27
C LYS A 3 2.39 -12.58 -0.64
N THR A 4 1.31 -12.02 -1.19
CA THR A 4 1.21 -10.61 -1.56
C THR A 4 0.00 -10.00 -0.89
N ILE A 5 0.17 -8.84 -0.26
CA ILE A 5 -0.88 -8.06 0.38
C ILE A 5 -0.87 -6.64 -0.19
N TYR A 6 -2.04 -6.04 -0.26
CA TYR A 6 -2.25 -4.72 -0.86
C TYR A 6 -2.75 -3.75 0.20
N PHE A 7 -2.14 -2.57 0.25
CA PHE A 7 -2.52 -1.48 1.15
C PHE A 7 -2.92 -0.27 0.33
N THR A 8 -4.12 0.25 0.56
CA THR A 8 -4.66 1.35 -0.24
C THR A 8 -4.86 2.62 0.57
N GLY A 9 -4.51 3.74 -0.04
CA GLY A 9 -4.81 5.09 0.40
C GLY A 9 -5.52 5.84 -0.73
N VAL A 10 -6.60 6.54 -0.41
CA VAL A 10 -7.38 7.30 -1.38
C VAL A 10 -7.37 8.76 -1.00
N ASN A 11 -7.33 9.64 -1.99
CA ASN A 11 -7.63 11.05 -1.81
C ASN A 11 -8.83 11.48 -2.65
N HIS A 12 -9.61 12.41 -2.09
CA HIS A 12 -10.72 13.06 -2.77
C HIS A 12 -10.39 14.51 -3.15
N GLN A 13 -9.11 14.88 -3.23
CA GLN A 13 -8.63 16.21 -3.66
C GLN A 13 -7.24 16.11 -4.28
N MET A 14 -6.99 16.87 -5.35
CA MET A 14 -5.76 16.78 -6.16
C MET A 14 -4.47 17.10 -5.37
N SER A 15 -4.55 17.95 -4.35
CA SER A 15 -3.44 18.33 -3.47
C SER A 15 -3.11 17.32 -2.36
N GLN A 16 -3.76 16.16 -2.35
CA GLN A 16 -3.65 15.17 -1.26
C GLN A 16 -2.95 13.88 -1.67
N LEU A 17 -2.16 13.87 -2.75
CA LEU A 17 -1.38 12.69 -3.15
C LEU A 17 -0.46 12.23 -2.00
N GLU A 18 0.26 13.14 -1.37
CA GLU A 18 1.14 12.83 -0.23
C GLU A 18 0.36 12.21 0.93
N LYS A 19 -0.87 12.70 1.18
CA LYS A 19 -1.76 12.14 2.20
C LYS A 19 -2.25 10.74 1.84
N ALA A 20 -2.55 10.47 0.57
CA ALA A 20 -2.92 9.14 0.10
C ALA A 20 -1.74 8.16 0.23
N ILE A 21 -0.52 8.58 -0.13
CA ILE A 21 0.71 7.82 0.07
C ILE A 21 0.89 7.53 1.57
N GLN A 22 0.88 8.58 2.41
CA GLN A 22 1.03 8.44 3.85
C GLN A 22 -0.01 7.47 4.45
N THR A 23 -1.26 7.54 4.01
CA THR A 23 -2.32 6.63 4.48
C THR A 23 -2.03 5.18 4.11
N ALA A 24 -1.61 4.91 2.88
CA ALA A 24 -1.26 3.57 2.43
C ALA A 24 -0.03 3.03 3.20
N THR A 25 0.98 3.89 3.38
CA THR A 25 2.21 3.60 4.13
C THR A 25 1.92 3.25 5.60
N VAL A 26 1.11 4.06 6.29
CA VAL A 26 0.75 3.80 7.69
C VAL A 26 0.02 2.45 7.83
N LYS A 27 -0.93 2.15 6.93
CA LYS A 27 -1.62 0.85 6.93
C LYS A 27 -0.65 -0.32 6.73
N ARG A 28 0.30 -0.18 5.80
CA ARG A 28 1.35 -1.17 5.56
C ARG A 28 2.17 -1.37 6.84
N ASP A 29 2.66 -0.30 7.44
CA ASP A 29 3.55 -0.36 8.61
C ASP A 29 2.86 -0.98 9.82
N SER A 30 1.62 -0.57 10.11
CA SER A 30 0.81 -1.19 11.18
C SER A 30 0.63 -2.68 10.94
N TRP A 31 0.29 -3.08 9.71
CA TRP A 31 0.11 -4.49 9.39
C TRP A 31 1.41 -5.29 9.53
N ILE A 32 2.54 -4.76 9.05
CA ILE A 32 3.85 -5.42 9.20
C ILE A 32 4.20 -5.60 10.68
N ALA A 33 4.01 -4.57 11.50
CA ALA A 33 4.26 -4.63 12.94
C ALA A 33 3.39 -5.69 13.63
N GLU A 34 2.12 -5.81 13.25
CA GLU A 34 1.20 -6.82 13.80
C GLU A 34 1.51 -8.25 13.32
N ASN A 35 2.15 -8.41 12.17
CA ASN A 35 2.35 -9.71 11.51
C ASN A 35 3.82 -10.13 11.37
N GLU A 36 4.75 -9.43 12.04
CA GLU A 36 6.19 -9.69 11.96
C GLU A 36 6.55 -11.16 12.28
N ALA A 37 5.82 -11.78 13.20
CA ALA A 37 5.99 -13.19 13.56
C ALA A 37 5.72 -14.16 12.40
N GLN A 38 4.96 -13.76 11.38
CA GLN A 38 4.58 -14.57 10.21
C GLN A 38 5.38 -14.20 8.95
N ILE A 39 6.09 -13.08 8.97
CA ILE A 39 6.87 -12.57 7.83
C ILE A 39 8.30 -13.09 7.95
N GLY A 40 8.77 -13.83 6.94
CA GLY A 40 10.14 -14.37 6.86
C GLY A 40 11.08 -13.43 6.12
N LYS A 41 11.00 -13.44 4.79
CA LYS A 41 11.82 -12.59 3.91
C LYS A 41 10.92 -11.71 3.05
N VAL A 42 11.22 -10.41 2.98
CA VAL A 42 10.57 -9.51 2.02
C VAL A 42 11.10 -9.79 0.61
N ASP A 43 10.19 -10.00 -0.35
CA ASP A 43 10.51 -10.26 -1.76
C ASP A 43 10.59 -8.93 -2.53
N ASN A 44 9.50 -8.16 -2.53
CA ASN A 44 9.45 -6.84 -3.14
C ASN A 44 8.35 -5.97 -2.53
N GLU A 45 8.48 -4.66 -2.75
CA GLU A 45 7.42 -3.68 -2.52
C GLU A 45 7.31 -2.77 -3.74
N ASP A 46 6.07 -2.52 -4.19
CA ASP A 46 5.79 -1.64 -5.33
C ASP A 46 4.65 -0.68 -4.99
N ILE A 47 4.67 0.52 -5.56
CA ILE A 47 3.64 1.54 -5.35
C ILE A 47 2.99 1.88 -6.69
N LYS A 48 1.68 1.68 -6.77
CA LYS A 48 0.88 2.02 -7.95
C LYS A 48 -0.08 3.15 -7.63
N ILE A 49 -0.04 4.19 -8.46
CA ILE A 49 -0.95 5.33 -8.39
C ILE A 49 -1.94 5.20 -9.55
N THR A 50 -3.22 5.06 -9.23
CA THR A 50 -4.28 4.88 -10.24
C THR A 50 -5.33 5.98 -10.08
N PRO A 51 -5.81 6.63 -11.15
CA PRO A 51 -6.94 7.55 -11.06
C PRO A 51 -8.18 6.85 -10.48
N TRP A 52 -8.86 7.49 -9.53
CA TRP A 52 -10.07 6.94 -8.96
C TRP A 52 -11.24 7.17 -9.93
N ASN A 53 -11.75 6.08 -10.50
CA ASN A 53 -12.94 6.09 -11.36
C ASN A 53 -12.85 7.04 -12.58
N GLY A 54 -11.68 7.12 -13.21
CA GLY A 54 -11.44 7.98 -14.38
C GLY A 54 -11.38 9.48 -14.08
N ASN A 55 -11.50 9.88 -12.81
CA ASN A 55 -11.33 11.26 -12.38
C ASN A 55 -9.87 11.53 -12.04
N ASN A 56 -9.19 12.30 -12.87
CA ASN A 56 -7.77 12.64 -12.69
C ASN A 56 -7.50 13.52 -11.46
N ALA A 57 -8.54 14.08 -10.82
CA ALA A 57 -8.39 14.86 -9.60
C ALA A 57 -8.29 13.99 -8.33
N TYR A 58 -8.66 12.70 -8.41
CA TYR A 58 -8.66 11.75 -7.31
C TYR A 58 -7.76 10.57 -7.66
N VAL A 59 -6.90 10.16 -6.74
CA VAL A 59 -6.00 9.05 -6.94
C VAL A 59 -6.15 8.00 -5.84
N MET A 60 -5.92 6.75 -6.24
CA MET A 60 -5.76 5.62 -5.36
C MET A 60 -4.31 5.22 -5.40
N VAL A 61 -3.65 5.30 -4.25
CA VAL A 61 -2.31 4.78 -4.03
C VAL A 61 -2.44 3.38 -3.48
N THR A 62 -1.83 2.41 -4.14
CA THR A 62 -1.80 1.00 -3.72
C THR A 62 -0.34 0.59 -3.51
N ILE A 63 0.00 0.19 -2.29
CA ILE A 63 1.27 -0.47 -1.98
C ILE A 63 1.06 -1.98 -2.10
N GLN A 64 1.82 -2.63 -2.96
CA GLN A 64 1.89 -4.07 -3.10
C GLN A 64 3.09 -4.58 -2.30
N PHE A 65 2.85 -5.32 -1.22
CA PHE A 65 3.88 -5.89 -0.36
C PHE A 65 3.93 -7.41 -0.54
N THR A 66 5.06 -7.94 -1.04
CA THR A 66 5.24 -9.39 -1.24
C THR A 66 6.32 -9.92 -0.31
N TYR A 67 6.03 -11.04 0.35
CA TYR A 67 6.94 -11.67 1.30
C TYR A 67 6.85 -13.21 1.27
N TYR A 68 7.88 -13.87 1.77
CA TYR A 68 7.89 -15.28 2.09
C TYR A 68 7.46 -15.47 3.54
N PRO A 69 6.42 -16.28 3.83
CA PRO A 69 6.06 -16.62 5.20
C PRO A 69 7.18 -17.35 5.92
N LYS A 70 7.23 -17.20 7.24
CA LYS A 70 7.99 -18.10 8.13
C LYS A 70 7.38 -19.50 8.13
#